data_AF-U1MR31-F1
#
_entry.id   AF-U1MR31-F1
#
_cell.length_a   1.000
_cell.length_b   1.000
_cell.length_c   1.000
_cell.angle_alpha   90.00
_cell.angle_beta   90.00
_cell.angle_gamma   90.00
#
_symmetry.space_group_name_H-M   'P 1'
#
loop_
_entity.id
_entity.type
_entity.pdbx_description
1 polymer ?
#
loop_
_entity_poly.entity_id
_entity_poly.type
_entity_poly.pdbx_seq_one_letter_code
_entity_poly.pdbx_strand_id
1 'polypeptide(L)'
;MTALTDDRRLAATLRRNALAVLPAPLIAGAALAALAWPPLGVPALLGAAGWLLALAARQPVALLVARRTTPARGAAIIGWCSGPAEELVRLALVLLALRSFEDAIWAGFGWATIEVLLVLSNGFAMAALIAKDDAKSLEARALLEAQGLLAPHHAGWGLLERLSATALHTGFTLLLLAQPWLVLLTLPAHSAINMLMVRIGRTRLAVAEIAFAIVSAAVLAAGILLATA
;
A
#
# COMPACT_ATOMS: atom_id res chain seq x y z
N MET A 1 -21.12 -25.44 -17.51
CA MET A 1 -21.24 -25.65 -16.05
C MET A 1 -19.91 -25.47 -15.30
N THR A 2 -18.76 -25.62 -15.97
CA THR A 2 -17.40 -25.51 -15.40
C THR A 2 -16.97 -24.07 -15.06
N ALA A 3 -17.26 -23.09 -15.92
CA ALA A 3 -16.85 -21.70 -15.71
C ALA A 3 -17.44 -21.04 -14.44
N LEU A 4 -18.74 -21.24 -14.18
CA LEU A 4 -19.40 -20.70 -12.97
C LEU A 4 -18.85 -21.29 -11.66
N THR A 5 -18.41 -22.56 -11.68
CA THR A 5 -17.74 -23.18 -10.53
C THR A 5 -16.34 -22.63 -10.29
N ASP A 6 -15.60 -22.30 -11.36
CA ASP A 6 -14.27 -21.70 -11.24
C ASP A 6 -14.34 -20.26 -10.73
N ASP A 7 -15.35 -19.50 -11.17
CA ASP A 7 -15.59 -18.13 -10.69
C ASP A 7 -15.93 -18.06 -9.20
N ARG A 8 -16.76 -18.99 -8.72
CA ARG A 8 -17.09 -19.08 -7.28
C ARG A 8 -15.86 -19.42 -6.44
N ARG A 9 -14.98 -20.29 -6.95
CA ARG A 9 -13.71 -20.63 -6.29
C ARG A 9 -12.73 -19.46 -6.28
N LEU A 10 -12.65 -18.72 -7.39
CA LEU A 10 -11.84 -17.50 -7.49
C LEU A 10 -12.34 -16.42 -6.51
N ALA A 11 -13.65 -16.16 -6.49
CA ALA A 11 -14.25 -15.21 -5.56
C ALA A 11 -14.01 -15.63 -4.09
N ALA A 12 -14.13 -16.91 -3.75
CA ALA A 12 -13.81 -17.41 -2.42
C ALA A 12 -12.32 -17.21 -2.06
N THR A 13 -11.43 -17.45 -3.03
CA THR A 13 -9.99 -17.23 -2.88
C THR A 13 -9.66 -15.75 -2.63
N LEU A 14 -10.27 -14.84 -3.38
CA LEU A 14 -10.09 -13.40 -3.17
C LEU A 14 -10.56 -12.94 -1.80
N ARG A 15 -11.73 -13.42 -1.32
CA ARG A 15 -12.20 -13.12 0.05
C ARG A 15 -11.23 -13.62 1.10
N ARG A 16 -10.73 -14.85 0.94
CA ARG A 16 -9.74 -15.42 1.87
C ARG A 16 -8.45 -14.61 1.87
N ASN A 17 -7.93 -14.24 0.70
CA ASN A 17 -6.72 -13.43 0.58
C ASN A 17 -6.92 -12.04 1.20
N ALA A 18 -8.07 -11.41 0.98
CA ALA A 18 -8.41 -10.14 1.60
C ALA A 18 -8.49 -10.26 3.14
N LEU A 19 -9.13 -11.30 3.67
CA LEU A 19 -9.18 -11.52 5.12
C LEU A 19 -7.80 -11.82 5.73
N ALA A 20 -6.90 -12.45 4.96
CA ALA A 20 -5.57 -12.80 5.44
C ALA A 20 -4.66 -11.60 5.70
N VAL A 21 -5.02 -10.39 5.24
CA VAL A 21 -4.27 -9.17 5.56
C VAL A 21 -4.68 -8.54 6.90
N LEU A 22 -5.82 -8.91 7.48
CA LEU A 22 -6.31 -8.38 8.75
C LEU A 22 -5.33 -8.53 9.93
N PRO A 23 -4.53 -9.61 10.04
CA PRO A 23 -3.54 -9.70 11.10
C PRO A 23 -2.41 -8.68 10.99
N ALA A 24 -2.16 -8.08 9.82
CA ALA A 24 -0.98 -7.23 9.60
C ALA A 24 -0.94 -6.01 10.53
N PRO A 25 -2.01 -5.20 10.67
CA PRO A 25 -2.01 -4.09 11.63
C PRO A 25 -1.85 -4.54 13.08
N LEU A 26 -2.37 -5.72 13.46
CA LEU A 26 -2.22 -6.22 14.83
C LEU A 26 -0.77 -6.61 15.13
N ILE A 27 -0.14 -7.34 14.21
CA ILE A 27 1.26 -7.76 14.32
C ILE A 27 2.18 -6.53 14.30
N ALA A 28 1.99 -5.63 13.35
CA ALA A 28 2.80 -4.41 13.24
C ALA A 28 2.59 -3.48 14.43
N GLY A 29 1.34 -3.29 14.87
CA GLY A 29 1.02 -2.48 16.05
C GLY A 29 1.66 -3.02 17.32
N ALA A 30 1.65 -4.34 17.52
CA ALA A 30 2.33 -4.97 18.65
C ALA A 30 3.86 -4.81 18.60
N ALA A 31 4.46 -4.96 17.41
CA ALA A 31 5.90 -4.75 17.22
C ALA A 31 6.31 -3.28 17.46
N LEU A 32 5.53 -2.32 16.96
CA LEU A 32 5.79 -0.89 17.14
C LEU A 32 5.53 -0.43 18.57
N ALA A 33 4.57 -1.03 19.27
CA ALA A 33 4.32 -0.78 20.69
C ALA A 33 5.52 -1.14 21.57
N ALA A 34 6.37 -2.09 21.14
CA ALA A 34 7.63 -2.40 21.83
C ALA A 34 8.70 -1.30 21.66
N LEU A 35 8.55 -0.42 20.66
CA LEU A 35 9.46 0.70 20.37
C LEU A 35 8.95 2.04 20.91
N ALA A 36 7.63 2.27 20.88
CA ALA A 36 7.03 3.56 21.24
C ALA A 36 5.71 3.37 22.03
N TRP A 37 5.84 3.19 23.34
CA TRP A 37 4.71 3.11 24.26
C TRP A 37 4.51 4.46 25.00
N PRO A 38 3.26 4.95 25.17
CA PRO A 38 1.98 4.32 24.83
C PRO A 38 1.52 4.57 23.37
N PRO A 39 0.55 3.78 22.87
CA PRO A 39 -0.08 4.05 21.58
C PRO A 39 -0.76 5.42 21.51
N LEU A 40 -0.43 6.20 20.48
CA LEU A 40 -0.97 7.54 20.29
C LEU A 40 -2.04 7.55 19.20
N GLY A 41 -3.30 7.77 19.60
CA GLY A 41 -4.44 7.76 18.69
C GLY A 41 -4.44 8.92 17.68
N VAL A 42 -4.10 10.14 18.12
CA VAL A 42 -4.13 11.33 17.24
C VAL A 42 -3.12 11.22 16.08
N PRO A 43 -1.82 10.93 16.32
CA PRO A 43 -0.88 10.72 15.23
C PRO A 43 -1.31 9.60 14.27
N ALA A 44 -1.84 8.49 14.79
CA ALA A 44 -2.35 7.41 13.95
C ALA A 44 -3.52 7.86 13.05
N LEU A 45 -4.48 8.63 13.58
CA LEU A 45 -5.56 9.20 12.78
C LEU A 45 -5.05 10.18 11.72
N LEU A 46 -4.05 11.00 12.06
CA LEU A 46 -3.42 11.90 11.10
C LEU A 46 -2.67 11.15 10.00
N GLY A 47 -1.98 10.08 10.33
CA GLY A 47 -1.35 9.19 9.37
C GLY A 47 -2.35 8.57 8.40
N ALA A 48 -3.46 8.05 8.93
CA ALA A 48 -4.55 7.51 8.11
C ALA A 48 -5.18 8.58 7.19
N ALA A 49 -5.43 9.78 7.72
CA ALA A 49 -5.95 10.90 6.93
C ALA A 49 -4.95 11.36 5.85
N GLY A 50 -3.66 11.39 6.17
CA GLY A 50 -2.58 11.69 5.24
C GLY A 50 -2.54 10.71 4.06
N TRP A 51 -2.68 9.41 4.32
CA TRP A 51 -2.75 8.40 3.27
C TRP A 51 -3.96 8.63 2.33
N LEU A 52 -5.15 8.91 2.90
CA LEU A 52 -6.35 9.21 2.11
C LEU A 52 -6.19 10.48 1.26
N LEU A 53 -5.57 11.53 1.83
CA LEU A 53 -5.26 12.76 1.10
C LEU A 53 -4.27 12.48 -0.05
N ALA A 54 -3.25 11.66 0.17
CA ALA A 54 -2.31 11.25 -0.87
C ALA A 54 -2.98 10.41 -1.96
N LEU A 55 -3.94 9.54 -1.61
CA LEU A 55 -4.77 8.84 -2.59
C LEU A 55 -5.61 9.83 -3.43
N ALA A 56 -6.21 10.83 -2.80
CA ALA A 56 -6.97 11.87 -3.49
C ALA A 56 -6.07 12.73 -4.40
N ALA A 57 -4.85 13.06 -3.96
CA ALA A 57 -3.88 13.84 -4.72
C ALA A 57 -3.43 13.17 -6.03
N ARG A 58 -3.58 11.84 -6.15
CA ARG A 58 -3.35 11.10 -7.40
C ARG A 58 -4.45 11.27 -8.44
N GLN A 59 -5.68 11.60 -8.02
CA GLN A 59 -6.85 11.61 -8.91
C GLN A 59 -6.77 12.63 -10.05
N PRO A 60 -6.28 13.87 -9.87
CA PRO A 60 -6.10 14.81 -10.97
C PRO A 60 -5.23 14.25 -12.10
N VAL A 61 -4.14 13.54 -11.75
CA VAL A 61 -3.28 12.88 -12.73
C VAL A 61 -4.03 11.76 -13.44
N ALA A 62 -4.74 10.90 -12.69
CA ALA A 62 -5.51 9.80 -13.26
C ALA A 62 -6.56 10.29 -14.28
N LEU A 63 -7.29 11.36 -13.95
CA LEU A 63 -8.29 11.96 -14.84
C LEU A 63 -7.66 12.56 -16.12
N LEU A 64 -6.52 13.23 -15.99
CA LEU A 64 -5.81 13.81 -17.14
C LEU A 64 -5.30 12.72 -18.09
N VAL A 65 -4.73 11.66 -17.51
CA VAL A 65 -4.07 10.58 -18.23
C VAL A 65 -5.08 9.66 -18.92
N ALA A 66 -6.22 9.37 -18.27
CA ALA A 66 -7.29 8.55 -18.84
C ALA A 66 -7.84 9.10 -20.16
N ARG A 67 -7.76 10.41 -20.37
CA ARG A 67 -8.24 11.08 -21.60
C ARG A 67 -7.21 11.15 -22.71
N ARG A 68 -5.93 10.89 -22.43
CA ARG A 68 -4.81 11.24 -23.32
C ARG A 68 -3.86 10.10 -23.62
N THR A 69 -4.04 8.94 -22.99
CA THR A 69 -3.10 7.82 -23.10
C THR A 69 -3.83 6.48 -23.16
N THR A 70 -3.10 5.43 -23.53
CA THR A 70 -3.60 4.05 -23.45
C THR A 70 -3.70 3.59 -21.99
N PRO A 71 -4.57 2.62 -21.65
CA PRO A 71 -4.72 2.14 -20.27
C PRO A 71 -3.40 1.69 -19.63
N ALA A 72 -2.55 0.99 -20.37
CA ALA A 72 -1.25 0.52 -19.88
C ALA A 72 -0.28 1.67 -19.58
N ARG A 73 -0.17 2.65 -20.49
CA ARG A 73 0.67 3.84 -20.29
C ARG A 73 0.11 4.69 -19.14
N GLY A 74 -1.21 4.76 -19.03
CA GLY A 74 -1.85 5.53 -17.99
C GLY A 74 -1.63 4.96 -16.59
N ALA A 75 -1.78 3.64 -16.44
CA ALA A 75 -1.45 2.94 -15.21
C ALA A 75 0.01 3.16 -14.78
N ALA A 76 0.95 3.15 -15.75
CA ALA A 76 2.36 3.42 -15.46
C ALA A 76 2.60 4.85 -14.97
N ILE A 77 1.97 5.86 -15.58
CA ILE A 77 2.10 7.27 -15.14
C ILE A 77 1.53 7.45 -13.73
N ILE A 78 0.33 6.92 -13.48
CA ILE A 78 -0.30 6.98 -12.16
C ILE A 78 0.57 6.29 -11.11
N GLY A 79 1.16 5.14 -11.45
CA GLY A 79 2.11 4.41 -10.59
C GLY A 79 3.34 5.26 -10.25
N TRP A 80 3.95 5.92 -11.23
CA TRP A 80 5.10 6.82 -10.98
C TRP A 80 4.73 8.08 -10.17
N CYS A 81 3.48 8.53 -10.23
CA CYS A 81 2.98 9.64 -9.41
C CYS A 81 2.62 9.25 -7.97
N SER A 82 2.68 7.96 -7.60
CA SER A 82 2.38 7.51 -6.23
C SER A 82 3.36 8.06 -5.19
N GLY A 83 4.67 7.95 -5.42
CA GLY A 83 5.70 8.50 -4.55
C GLY A 83 5.56 10.01 -4.31
N PRO A 84 5.49 10.86 -5.35
CA PRO A 84 5.23 12.29 -5.18
C PRO A 84 3.99 12.60 -4.34
N ALA A 85 2.87 11.94 -4.62
CA ALA A 85 1.63 12.20 -3.89
C ALA A 85 1.74 11.81 -2.41
N GLU A 86 2.36 10.66 -2.11
CA GLU A 86 2.48 10.15 -0.74
C GLU A 86 3.57 10.86 0.06
N GLU A 87 4.76 11.03 -0.50
CA GLU A 87 5.88 11.65 0.22
C GLU A 87 5.67 13.14 0.48
N LEU A 88 5.02 13.89 -0.43
CA LEU A 88 4.73 15.31 -0.19
C LEU A 88 3.68 15.50 0.90
N VAL A 89 2.66 14.64 0.96
CA VAL A 89 1.67 14.67 2.05
C VAL A 89 2.33 14.24 3.37
N ARG A 90 3.20 13.23 3.34
CA ARG A 90 3.95 12.81 4.53
C ARG A 90 4.89 13.91 5.02
N LEU A 91 5.61 14.58 4.13
CA LEU A 91 6.45 15.72 4.48
C LEU A 91 5.63 16.84 5.13
N ALA A 92 4.47 17.19 4.55
CA ALA A 92 3.58 18.18 5.14
C ALA A 92 3.13 17.76 6.54
N LEU A 93 2.77 16.48 6.73
CA LEU A 93 2.39 15.95 8.03
C LEU A 93 3.53 16.08 9.06
N VAL A 94 4.75 15.72 8.67
CA VAL A 94 5.96 15.84 9.52
C VAL A 94 6.22 17.29 9.91
N LEU A 95 6.21 18.22 8.95
CA LEU A 95 6.54 19.62 9.22
C LEU A 95 5.47 20.33 10.09
N LEU A 96 4.20 19.98 9.89
CA LEU A 96 3.08 20.70 10.46
C LEU A 96 2.52 20.08 11.75
N ALA A 97 2.60 18.76 11.92
CA ALA A 97 1.87 18.06 12.97
C ALA A 97 2.71 17.12 13.84
N LEU A 98 3.67 16.38 13.28
CA LEU A 98 4.44 15.39 14.05
C LEU A 98 5.62 16.06 14.75
N ARG A 99 5.75 15.83 16.07
CA ARG A 99 6.75 16.53 16.90
C ARG A 99 7.73 15.60 17.60
N SER A 100 7.43 14.30 17.67
CA SER A 100 8.30 13.33 18.32
C SER A 100 8.45 12.03 17.52
N PHE A 101 9.39 11.20 17.98
CA PHE A 101 9.59 9.84 17.48
C PHE A 101 8.31 8.99 17.57
N GLU A 102 7.61 9.07 18.70
CA GLU A 102 6.36 8.36 18.94
C GLU A 102 5.24 8.84 17.99
N ASP A 103 5.14 10.15 17.76
CA ASP A 103 4.19 10.70 16.78
C ASP A 103 4.43 10.10 15.38
N ALA A 104 5.69 10.04 14.95
CA ALA A 104 6.06 9.50 13.64
C ALA A 104 5.81 7.99 13.52
N ILE A 105 6.10 7.20 14.56
CA ILE A 105 5.77 5.78 14.59
C ILE A 105 4.27 5.57 14.44
N TRP A 106 3.47 6.25 15.27
CA TRP A 106 2.02 6.04 15.27
C TRP A 106 1.36 6.61 14.02
N ALA A 107 1.86 7.71 13.46
CA ALA A 107 1.44 8.19 12.14
C ALA A 107 1.77 7.20 11.02
N GLY A 108 2.98 6.64 11.00
CA GLY A 108 3.36 5.58 10.05
C GLY A 108 2.46 4.34 10.15
N PHE A 109 2.15 3.93 11.38
CA PHE A 109 1.20 2.84 11.65
C PHE A 109 -0.21 3.13 11.11
N GLY A 110 -0.74 4.32 11.40
CA GLY A 110 -2.06 4.73 10.92
C GLY A 110 -2.14 4.80 9.39
N TRP A 111 -1.07 5.32 8.76
CA TRP A 111 -0.89 5.38 7.31
C TRP A 111 -1.03 3.99 6.67
N ALA A 112 -0.34 2.98 7.20
CA ALA A 112 -0.41 1.62 6.67
C ALA A 112 -1.71 0.89 7.04
N THR A 113 -2.30 1.19 8.20
CA THR A 113 -3.54 0.54 8.66
C THR A 113 -4.73 0.89 7.78
N ILE A 114 -4.90 2.16 7.39
CA ILE A 114 -6.01 2.54 6.49
C ILE A 114 -5.84 1.92 5.10
N GLU A 115 -4.61 1.72 4.65
CA GLU A 115 -4.33 1.02 3.39
C GLU A 115 -4.77 -0.44 3.44
N VAL A 116 -4.54 -1.14 4.56
CA VAL A 116 -5.06 -2.50 4.78
C VAL A 116 -6.59 -2.54 4.65
N LEU A 117 -7.29 -1.55 5.21
CA LEU A 117 -8.76 -1.46 5.09
C LEU A 117 -9.21 -1.26 3.63
N LEU A 118 -8.46 -0.47 2.85
CA LEU A 118 -8.77 -0.30 1.43
C LEU A 118 -8.49 -1.59 0.64
N VAL A 119 -7.37 -2.26 0.89
CA VAL A 119 -7.04 -3.56 0.26
C VAL A 119 -8.11 -4.60 0.57
N LEU A 120 -8.55 -4.68 1.82
CA LEU A 120 -9.65 -5.54 2.25
C LEU A 120 -10.93 -5.22 1.48
N SER A 121 -11.31 -3.95 1.45
CA SER A 121 -12.53 -3.48 0.77
C SER A 121 -12.51 -3.78 -0.72
N ASN A 122 -11.37 -3.53 -1.38
CA ASN A 122 -11.16 -3.84 -2.80
C ASN A 122 -11.23 -5.34 -3.07
N GLY A 123 -10.62 -6.17 -2.22
CA GLY A 123 -10.67 -7.62 -2.34
C GLY A 123 -12.10 -8.17 -2.24
N PHE A 124 -12.91 -7.66 -1.31
CA PHE A 124 -14.33 -8.00 -1.23
C PHE A 124 -15.15 -7.48 -2.41
N ALA A 125 -14.91 -6.26 -2.86
CA ALA A 125 -15.57 -5.69 -4.03
C ALA A 125 -15.28 -6.51 -5.30
N MET A 126 -14.01 -6.89 -5.52
CA MET A 126 -13.62 -7.77 -6.62
C MET A 126 -14.27 -9.14 -6.50
N ALA A 127 -14.27 -9.76 -5.32
CA ALA A 127 -14.93 -11.04 -5.12
C ALA A 127 -16.45 -10.98 -5.35
N ALA A 128 -17.10 -9.88 -4.99
CA ALA A 128 -18.52 -9.67 -5.24
C ALA A 128 -18.81 -9.46 -6.73
N LEU A 129 -17.94 -8.74 -7.45
CA LEU A 129 -18.02 -8.53 -8.89
C LEU A 129 -17.82 -9.84 -9.66
N ILE A 130 -16.82 -10.63 -9.30
CA ILE A 130 -16.58 -11.95 -9.92
C ILE A 130 -17.71 -12.93 -9.61
N ALA A 131 -18.40 -12.83 -8.48
CA ALA A 131 -19.50 -13.74 -8.18
C ALA A 131 -20.77 -13.49 -9.01
N LYS A 132 -20.84 -12.39 -9.77
CA LYS A 132 -22.01 -11.99 -10.59
C LYS A 132 -21.81 -12.34 -12.07
N ASP A 133 -22.92 -12.58 -12.75
CA ASP A 133 -23.02 -12.97 -14.16
C ASP A 133 -23.70 -11.91 -15.05
N ASP A 134 -23.96 -10.71 -14.52
CA ASP A 134 -24.50 -9.60 -15.31
C ASP A 134 -23.47 -9.05 -16.31
N ALA A 135 -23.97 -8.44 -17.40
CA ALA A 135 -23.13 -7.98 -18.51
C ALA A 135 -22.00 -7.02 -18.09
N LYS A 136 -22.25 -6.14 -17.10
CA LYS A 136 -21.22 -5.21 -16.60
C LYS A 136 -20.16 -5.92 -15.77
N SER A 137 -20.56 -6.89 -14.96
CA SER A 137 -19.64 -7.72 -14.18
C SER A 137 -18.72 -8.55 -15.09
N LEU A 138 -19.24 -9.06 -16.21
CA LEU A 138 -18.44 -9.76 -17.21
C LEU A 138 -17.42 -8.84 -17.91
N GLU A 139 -17.84 -7.64 -18.32
CA GLU A 139 -16.94 -6.64 -18.92
C GLU A 139 -15.83 -6.23 -17.94
N ALA A 140 -16.20 -5.93 -16.69
CA ALA A 140 -15.25 -5.57 -15.66
C ALA A 140 -14.29 -6.72 -15.32
N ARG A 141 -14.76 -7.97 -15.35
CA ARG A 141 -13.89 -9.13 -15.14
C ARG A 141 -12.85 -9.26 -16.26
N ALA A 142 -13.26 -9.13 -17.52
CA ALA A 142 -12.33 -9.17 -18.64
C ALA A 142 -11.24 -8.09 -18.52
N LEU A 143 -11.61 -6.90 -18.03
CA LEU A 143 -10.65 -5.82 -17.74
C LEU A 143 -9.66 -6.21 -16.62
N LEU A 144 -10.16 -6.77 -15.51
CA LEU A 144 -9.31 -7.19 -14.38
C LEU A 144 -8.36 -8.33 -14.78
N GLU A 145 -8.84 -9.27 -15.59
CA GLU A 145 -8.04 -10.38 -16.11
C GLU A 145 -6.93 -9.88 -17.05
N ALA A 146 -7.27 -8.96 -17.97
CA ALA A 146 -6.28 -8.32 -18.85
C ALA A 146 -5.20 -7.54 -18.09
N GLN A 147 -5.51 -7.08 -16.88
CA GLN A 147 -4.56 -6.41 -15.98
C GLN A 147 -3.75 -7.39 -15.12
N GLY A 148 -4.03 -8.69 -15.20
CA GLY A 148 -3.39 -9.74 -14.39
C GLY A 148 -3.84 -9.74 -12.92
N LEU A 149 -4.94 -9.04 -12.59
CA LEU A 149 -5.42 -8.87 -11.21
C LEU A 149 -6.20 -10.08 -10.67
N LEU A 150 -6.53 -11.04 -11.54
CA LEU A 150 -7.29 -12.24 -11.18
C LEU A 150 -6.41 -13.47 -10.94
N ALA A 151 -5.09 -13.34 -11.09
CA ALA A 151 -4.17 -14.46 -10.88
C ALA A 151 -4.18 -14.89 -9.39
N PRO A 152 -4.60 -16.13 -9.07
CA PRO A 152 -4.64 -16.59 -7.69
C PRO A 152 -3.22 -16.73 -7.14
N HIS A 153 -2.98 -16.14 -5.98
CA HIS A 153 -1.72 -16.23 -5.25
C HIS A 153 -1.99 -16.64 -3.80
N HIS A 154 -0.96 -17.15 -3.14
CA HIS A 154 -1.05 -17.56 -1.75
C HIS A 154 -1.29 -16.35 -0.84
N ALA A 155 -2.23 -16.46 0.10
CA ALA A 155 -2.66 -15.38 0.99
C ALA A 155 -1.51 -14.80 1.85
N GLY A 156 -0.52 -15.64 2.18
CA GLY A 156 0.66 -15.23 2.94
C GLY A 156 1.50 -14.14 2.26
N TRP A 157 1.47 -14.03 0.92
CA TRP A 157 2.16 -12.95 0.22
C TRP A 157 1.52 -11.60 0.51
N GLY A 158 0.18 -11.53 0.51
CA GLY A 158 -0.53 -10.31 0.89
C GLY A 158 -0.22 -9.87 2.33
N LEU A 159 -0.16 -10.83 3.27
CA LEU A 159 0.23 -10.51 4.65
C LEU A 159 1.65 -9.94 4.74
N LEU A 160 2.62 -10.59 4.07
CA LEU A 160 4.01 -10.13 4.03
C LEU A 160 4.14 -8.74 3.39
N GLU A 161 3.42 -8.50 2.30
CA GLU A 161 3.39 -7.22 1.60
C GLU A 161 2.90 -6.11 2.54
N ARG A 162 1.82 -6.36 3.31
CA ARG A 162 1.26 -5.37 4.24
C ARG A 162 2.19 -5.07 5.43
N LEU A 163 2.87 -6.09 5.97
CA LEU A 163 3.89 -5.87 7.00
C LEU A 163 5.08 -5.06 6.46
N SER A 164 5.52 -5.38 5.24
CA SER A 164 6.60 -4.67 4.55
C SER A 164 6.21 -3.22 4.26
N ALA A 165 5.02 -2.97 3.71
CA ALA A 165 4.50 -1.63 3.50
C ALA A 165 4.41 -0.83 4.81
N THR A 166 3.98 -1.47 5.91
CA THR A 166 3.96 -0.82 7.23
C THR A 166 5.36 -0.41 7.67
N ALA A 167 6.35 -1.29 7.53
CA ALA A 167 7.75 -0.97 7.83
C ALA A 167 8.29 0.16 6.94
N LEU A 168 8.01 0.13 5.63
CA LEU A 168 8.44 1.17 4.70
C LEU A 168 7.85 2.54 5.05
N HIS A 169 6.53 2.62 5.21
CA HIS A 169 5.84 3.89 5.49
C HIS A 169 6.25 4.47 6.84
N THR A 170 6.42 3.61 7.86
CA THR A 170 6.93 4.02 9.16
C THR A 170 8.37 4.52 9.04
N GLY A 171 9.23 3.78 8.34
CA GLY A 171 10.62 4.17 8.10
C GLY A 171 10.75 5.48 7.33
N PHE A 172 9.98 5.71 6.27
CA PHE A 172 9.94 7.00 5.57
C PHE A 172 9.44 8.13 6.47
N THR A 173 8.43 7.88 7.31
CA THR A 173 7.95 8.89 8.27
C THR A 173 9.04 9.29 9.26
N LEU A 174 9.78 8.31 9.78
CA LEU A 174 10.91 8.54 10.68
C LEU A 174 12.10 9.24 10.00
N LEU A 175 12.45 8.84 8.77
CA LEU A 175 13.52 9.50 8.00
C LEU A 175 13.18 10.97 7.76
N LEU A 176 11.93 11.28 7.38
CA LEU A 176 11.50 12.65 7.17
C LEU A 176 11.40 13.45 8.48
N LEU A 177 11.02 12.81 9.60
CA LEU A 177 11.08 13.43 10.93
C LEU A 177 12.52 13.83 11.28
N ALA A 178 13.48 12.92 11.08
CA ALA A 178 14.87 13.16 11.39
C ALA A 178 15.49 14.22 10.48
N GLN A 179 15.23 14.14 9.16
CA GLN A 179 15.81 15.01 8.14
C GLN A 179 14.79 15.24 6.98
N PRO A 180 13.99 16.32 7.01
CA PRO A 180 12.95 16.55 6.00
C PRO A 180 13.44 16.59 4.54
N TRP A 181 14.70 16.97 4.31
CA TRP A 181 15.33 16.99 2.98
C TRP A 181 15.47 15.60 2.34
N LEU A 182 15.39 14.53 3.13
CA LEU A 182 15.38 13.16 2.62
C LEU A 182 14.16 12.89 1.72
N VAL A 183 13.16 13.77 1.69
CA VAL A 183 12.05 13.70 0.72
C VAL A 183 12.54 13.65 -0.73
N LEU A 184 13.68 14.29 -1.04
CA LEU A 184 14.29 14.25 -2.37
C LEU A 184 14.75 12.84 -2.77
N LEU A 185 15.01 11.98 -1.78
CA LEU A 185 15.36 10.57 -1.95
C LEU A 185 14.13 9.66 -1.80
N THR A 186 13.27 9.87 -0.80
CA THR A 186 12.11 9.00 -0.56
C THR A 186 11.10 9.10 -1.70
N LEU A 187 10.93 10.27 -2.32
CA LEU A 187 10.00 10.48 -3.44
C LEU A 187 10.30 9.57 -4.65
N PRO A 188 11.50 9.61 -5.27
CA PRO A 188 11.81 8.71 -6.36
C PRO A 188 11.93 7.25 -5.90
N ALA A 189 12.42 7.00 -4.67
CA ALA A 189 12.56 5.65 -4.15
C ALA A 189 11.20 4.95 -3.98
N HIS A 190 10.20 5.64 -3.43
CA HIS A 190 8.87 5.10 -3.24
C HIS A 190 8.25 4.71 -4.59
N SER A 191 8.24 5.63 -5.57
CA SER A 191 7.70 5.31 -6.90
C SER A 191 8.45 4.14 -7.55
N ALA A 192 9.78 4.09 -7.42
CA ALA A 192 10.57 2.99 -7.94
C ALA A 192 10.21 1.64 -7.29
N ILE A 193 10.07 1.60 -5.95
CA ILE A 193 9.65 0.40 -5.21
C ILE A 193 8.28 -0.08 -5.70
N ASN A 194 7.29 0.81 -5.78
CA ASN A 194 5.95 0.44 -6.25
C ASN A 194 5.97 -0.11 -7.68
N MET A 195 6.72 0.55 -8.58
CA MET A 195 6.81 0.13 -9.98
C MET A 195 7.59 -1.19 -10.14
N LEU A 196 8.63 -1.41 -9.34
CA LEU A 196 9.36 -2.68 -9.32
C LEU A 196 8.49 -3.81 -8.78
N MET A 197 7.70 -3.56 -7.73
CA MET A 197 6.73 -4.54 -7.21
C MET A 197 5.72 -4.95 -8.28
N VAL A 198 5.13 -3.97 -8.99
CA VAL A 198 4.20 -4.28 -10.09
C VAL A 198 4.89 -5.04 -11.22
N ARG A 199 6.11 -4.64 -11.60
CA ARG A 199 6.84 -5.25 -12.73
C ARG A 199 7.29 -6.68 -12.43
N ILE A 200 7.93 -6.88 -11.28
CA ILE A 200 8.51 -8.17 -10.89
C ILE A 200 7.40 -9.10 -10.39
N GLY A 201 6.45 -8.58 -9.59
CA GLY A 201 5.36 -9.35 -8.99
C GLY A 201 4.50 -10.10 -10.01
N ARG A 202 4.33 -9.54 -11.22
CA ARG A 202 3.64 -10.20 -12.34
C ARG A 202 4.27 -11.52 -12.79
N THR A 203 5.56 -11.71 -12.56
CA THR A 203 6.30 -12.90 -13.05
C THR A 203 6.93 -13.72 -11.92
N ARG A 204 7.33 -13.05 -10.83
CA ARG A 204 8.11 -13.63 -9.74
C ARG A 204 7.66 -13.01 -8.40
N LEU A 205 6.40 -13.24 -8.03
CA LEU A 205 5.80 -12.69 -6.81
C LEU A 205 6.68 -12.91 -5.56
N ALA A 206 7.12 -14.14 -5.32
CA ALA A 206 7.95 -14.47 -4.16
C ALA A 206 9.25 -13.63 -4.08
N VAL A 207 9.92 -13.40 -5.22
CA VAL A 207 11.14 -12.60 -5.28
C VAL A 207 10.84 -11.13 -5.01
N ALA A 208 9.75 -10.61 -5.59
CA ALA A 208 9.28 -9.25 -5.34
C ALA A 208 9.00 -9.02 -3.84
N GLU A 209 8.20 -9.89 -3.22
CA GLU A 209 7.83 -9.76 -1.80
C GLU A 209 9.03 -9.87 -0.85
N ILE A 210 9.95 -10.82 -1.09
CA ILE A 210 11.15 -10.97 -0.25
C ILE A 210 12.06 -9.74 -0.40
N ALA A 211 12.28 -9.26 -1.62
CA ALA A 211 13.08 -8.06 -1.85
C ALA A 211 12.43 -6.83 -1.19
N PHE A 212 11.11 -6.71 -1.28
CA PHE A 212 10.36 -5.62 -0.65
C PHE A 212 10.45 -5.66 0.87
N ALA A 213 10.33 -6.84 1.48
CA ALA A 213 10.50 -7.01 2.91
C ALA A 213 11.90 -6.58 3.38
N ILE A 214 12.95 -6.98 2.65
CA ILE A 214 14.33 -6.60 2.96
C ILE A 214 14.53 -5.08 2.87
N VAL A 215 14.09 -4.47 1.77
CA VAL A 215 14.21 -3.02 1.56
C VAL A 215 13.42 -2.25 2.63
N SER A 216 12.20 -2.68 2.93
CA SER A 216 11.35 -2.03 3.93
C SER A 216 11.92 -2.14 5.34
N ALA A 217 12.49 -3.29 5.70
CA ALA A 217 13.17 -3.47 6.98
C ALA A 217 14.42 -2.58 7.08
N ALA A 218 15.21 -2.45 6.00
CA ALA A 218 16.37 -1.57 5.96
C ALA A 218 15.98 -0.08 6.10
N VAL A 219 14.91 0.33 5.42
CA VAL A 219 14.35 1.70 5.53
C VAL A 219 13.83 1.98 6.93
N LEU A 220 13.11 1.03 7.55
CA LEU A 220 12.66 1.17 8.94
C LEU A 220 13.84 1.28 9.91
N ALA A 221 14.84 0.40 9.78
CA ALA A 221 16.02 0.44 10.63
C ALA A 221 16.78 1.76 10.49
N ALA A 222 16.97 2.25 9.26
CA ALA A 222 17.58 3.55 9.02
C ALA A 222 16.75 4.69 9.64
N GLY A 223 15.43 4.67 9.45
CA GLY A 223 14.52 5.65 10.06
C GLY A 223 14.62 5.68 11.57
N ILE A 224 14.62 4.51 12.23
CA ILE A 224 14.79 4.40 13.68
C ILE A 224 16.14 4.98 14.10
N LEU A 225 17.24 4.52 13.49
CA LEU A 225 18.59 4.95 13.85
C LEU A 225 18.77 6.47 13.71
N LEU A 226 18.28 7.08 12.62
CA LEU A 226 18.41 8.52 12.40
C LEU A 226 17.48 9.34 13.31
N ALA A 227 16.28 8.84 13.63
CA ALA A 227 15.31 9.58 14.45
C ALA A 227 15.60 9.51 15.95
N THR A 228 16.46 8.59 16.39
CA THR A 228 16.89 8.44 17.79
C THR A 228 18.33 8.92 18.06
N ALA A 229 19.06 9.34 17.03
CA ALA A 229 20.42 9.87 17.15
C ALA A 229 20.42 11.36 17.51
#